data_AF-A0A928S2Z0-F1
#
_entry.id   AF-A0A928S2Z0-F1
#
_cell.length_a   1.000
_cell.length_b   1.000
_cell.length_c   1.000
_cell.angle_alpha   90.00
_cell.angle_beta   90.00
_cell.angle_gamma   90.00
#
_symmetry.space_group_name_H-M   'P 1'
#
loop_
_entity.id
_entity.type
_entity.pdbx_description
1 polymer ?
#
loop_
_entity_poly.entity_id
_entity_poly.type
_entity_poly.pdbx_seq_one_letter_code
_entity_poly.pdbx_strand_id
1 'polypeptide(L)'
;MYPKHYIDLFKIDRDNSMAFVGMSFASEDRWRWEDVIKPALLMAGLDPYRVDMEMKSDSILVDILRAIVNSRFLVFDITMNASGFRSGNVMYDLGYAHAIRSPEDILVIRSDNEILPFDTAQIRVFSYTDASPEARKSLAATIGSVLQNAVRVRDLVVGKAISMLDEVSLGFLSSHAKMEYFSLTESTKAFTPEALAARSAIRGLLELGIVGLRWDRPSQKYAYTWTGLGRTLLDTLGFLDSTHIRAVTHEQPAKLGYTECNAPLSPGHLL
;
A
#
# COMPACT_ATOMS: atom_id res chain seq x y z
N MET A 1 2.61 3.37 -18.53
CA MET A 1 1.90 2.18 -18.00
C MET A 1 0.64 2.67 -17.29
N TYR A 2 -0.53 2.08 -17.52
CA TYR A 2 -1.73 2.46 -16.75
C TYR A 2 -1.62 1.98 -15.29
N PRO A 3 -2.09 2.76 -14.30
CA PRO A 3 -1.98 2.37 -12.89
C PRO A 3 -2.59 1.01 -12.57
N LYS A 4 -3.72 0.68 -13.21
CA LYS A 4 -4.35 -0.66 -13.11
C LYS A 4 -3.38 -1.79 -13.47
N HIS A 5 -2.63 -1.66 -14.57
CA HIS A 5 -1.69 -2.69 -14.98
C HIS A 5 -0.55 -2.86 -13.97
N TYR A 6 -0.15 -1.78 -13.29
CA TYR A 6 0.89 -1.86 -12.28
C TYR A 6 0.44 -2.74 -11.10
N ILE A 7 -0.76 -2.49 -10.55
CA ILE A 7 -1.30 -3.27 -9.42
C ILE A 7 -1.48 -4.74 -9.79
N ASP A 8 -1.96 -5.02 -11.01
CA ASP A 8 -2.21 -6.40 -11.46
C ASP A 8 -0.90 -7.20 -11.66
N LEU A 9 0.22 -6.52 -11.93
CA LEU A 9 1.49 -7.16 -12.30
C LEU A 9 2.49 -7.24 -11.15
N PHE A 10 2.54 -6.25 -10.27
CA PHE A 10 3.58 -6.14 -9.26
C PHE A 10 3.08 -6.54 -7.87
N LYS A 11 3.89 -7.33 -7.15
CA LYS A 11 3.63 -7.64 -5.75
C LYS A 11 3.77 -6.37 -4.91
N ILE A 12 2.82 -6.15 -4.01
CA ILE A 12 2.89 -5.09 -3.00
C ILE A 12 3.85 -5.58 -1.92
N ASP A 13 4.97 -4.90 -1.78
CA ASP A 13 5.91 -5.11 -0.68
C ASP A 13 6.02 -3.79 0.09
N ARG A 14 5.38 -3.74 1.26
CA ARG A 14 5.28 -2.48 2.00
C ARG A 14 6.57 -2.24 2.76
N ASP A 15 7.25 -1.17 2.40
CA ASP A 15 8.27 -0.57 3.25
C ASP A 15 7.57 0.08 4.44
N ASN A 16 7.83 -0.44 5.64
CA ASN A 16 7.15 -0.05 6.86
C ASN A 16 7.65 1.27 7.47
N SER A 17 8.77 1.84 6.99
CA SER A 17 9.27 3.14 7.44
C SER A 17 9.09 4.24 6.38
N MET A 18 9.05 3.89 5.10
CA MET A 18 8.95 4.87 4.01
C MET A 18 7.63 5.66 4.02
N ALA A 19 7.74 6.99 3.89
CA ALA A 19 6.64 7.91 3.66
C ALA A 19 6.79 8.64 2.33
N PHE A 20 5.94 8.30 1.36
CA PHE A 20 5.91 9.00 0.07
C PHE A 20 5.27 10.38 0.22
N VAL A 21 5.89 11.37 -0.41
CA VAL A 21 5.39 12.74 -0.45
C VAL A 21 5.09 13.15 -1.88
N GLY A 22 3.80 13.33 -2.20
CA GLY A 22 3.34 13.97 -3.41
C GLY A 22 3.23 15.47 -3.19
N MET A 23 4.07 16.26 -3.85
CA MET A 23 4.02 17.73 -3.78
C MET A 23 4.46 18.35 -5.10
N SER A 24 4.23 19.66 -5.26
CA SER A 24 4.76 20.43 -6.38
C SER A 24 6.29 20.42 -6.39
N PHE A 25 6.89 20.27 -7.59
CA PHE A 25 8.33 20.38 -7.81
C PHE A 25 8.79 21.81 -8.12
N ALA A 26 7.89 22.78 -8.05
CA ALA A 26 8.23 24.17 -8.33
C ALA A 26 9.27 24.68 -7.32
N SER A 27 10.24 25.45 -7.79
CA SER A 27 11.39 25.88 -7.00
C SER A 27 11.02 26.70 -5.76
N GLU A 28 9.94 27.49 -5.88
CA GLU A 28 9.33 28.31 -4.84
C GLU A 28 8.74 27.48 -3.70
N ASP A 29 8.48 26.19 -3.93
CA ASP A 29 7.86 25.28 -2.96
C ASP A 29 8.91 24.49 -2.16
N ARG A 30 10.20 24.67 -2.48
CA ARG A 30 11.31 23.92 -1.88
C ARG A 30 11.39 24.07 -0.36
N TRP A 31 11.06 25.24 0.17
CA TRP A 31 11.07 25.49 1.62
C TRP A 31 10.03 24.62 2.35
N ARG A 32 8.85 24.38 1.75
CA ARG A 32 7.81 23.51 2.32
C ARG A 32 8.33 22.10 2.53
N TRP A 33 9.15 21.63 1.59
CA TRP A 33 9.83 20.36 1.71
C TRP A 33 10.92 20.37 2.80
N GLU A 34 11.96 21.18 2.61
CA GLU A 34 13.17 21.09 3.44
C GLU A 34 12.95 21.55 4.88
N ASP A 35 12.11 22.58 5.08
CA ASP A 35 11.97 23.25 6.37
C ASP A 35 10.75 22.77 7.17
N VAL A 36 9.80 22.07 6.53
CA VAL A 36 8.53 21.66 7.16
C VAL A 36 8.25 20.17 7.02
N ILE A 37 7.94 19.70 5.81
CA ILE A 37 7.39 18.35 5.58
C ILE A 37 8.41 17.26 5.92
N LYS A 38 9.62 17.35 5.36
CA LYS A 38 10.68 16.36 5.58
C LYS A 38 11.09 16.29 7.07
N PRO A 39 11.38 17.41 7.76
CA PRO A 39 11.63 17.38 9.19
C PRO A 39 10.49 16.79 10.02
N ALA A 40 9.24 17.11 9.70
CA ALA A 40 8.08 16.60 10.44
C ALA A 40 7.92 15.08 10.30
N LEU A 41 8.18 14.53 9.11
CA LEU A 41 8.19 13.09 8.87
C LEU A 41 9.30 12.38 9.65
N LEU A 42 10.52 12.93 9.63
CA LEU A 42 11.64 12.39 10.41
C LEU A 42 11.34 12.42 11.92
N MET A 43 10.74 13.50 12.44
CA MET A 43 10.31 13.60 13.83
C MET A 43 9.24 12.56 14.20
N ALA A 44 8.42 12.14 13.24
CA ALA A 44 7.42 11.09 13.41
C ALA A 44 8.00 9.66 13.22
N GLY A 45 9.31 9.52 12.97
CA GLY A 45 9.97 8.24 12.77
C GLY A 45 9.73 7.59 11.41
N LEU A 46 9.39 8.40 10.39
CA LEU A 46 9.21 7.95 9.02
C LEU A 46 10.39 8.41 8.14
N ASP A 47 10.71 7.60 7.13
CA ASP A 47 11.72 7.91 6.12
C ASP A 47 11.07 8.65 4.94
N PRO A 48 11.31 9.96 4.78
CA PRO A 48 10.64 10.75 3.76
C PRO A 48 11.20 10.42 2.36
N TYR A 49 10.29 10.11 1.43
CA TYR A 49 10.62 9.78 0.05
C TYR A 49 9.89 10.71 -0.94
N ARG A 50 10.65 11.31 -1.85
CA ARG A 50 10.15 12.16 -2.93
C ARG A 50 10.85 11.76 -4.24
N VAL A 51 10.08 11.61 -5.32
CA VAL A 51 10.53 10.89 -6.52
C VAL A 51 11.65 11.59 -7.28
N ASP A 52 11.72 12.92 -7.19
CA ASP A 52 12.79 13.73 -7.75
C ASP A 52 14.13 13.62 -6.98
N MET A 53 14.15 13.01 -5.78
CA MET A 53 15.38 12.80 -5.00
C MET A 53 16.20 11.61 -5.51
N GLU A 54 15.55 10.63 -6.15
CA GLU A 54 16.18 9.43 -6.67
C GLU A 54 15.75 9.17 -8.12
N MET A 55 16.27 9.95 -9.07
CA MET A 55 16.11 9.63 -10.49
C MET A 55 16.96 8.42 -10.88
N LYS A 56 16.60 7.23 -10.39
CA LYS A 56 17.25 5.95 -10.70
C LYS A 56 16.56 5.19 -11.84
N SER A 57 15.34 5.60 -12.22
CA SER A 57 14.49 4.93 -13.20
C SER A 57 14.25 5.82 -14.42
N ASP A 58 14.12 5.20 -15.59
CA ASP A 58 13.74 5.89 -16.83
C ASP A 58 12.29 6.39 -16.81
N SER A 59 11.48 6.03 -15.79
CA SER A 59 10.07 6.43 -15.70
C SER A 59 9.66 6.90 -14.30
N ILE A 60 9.58 8.22 -14.12
CA ILE A 60 9.05 8.89 -12.92
C ILE A 60 7.65 8.36 -12.56
N LEU A 61 6.80 8.12 -13.57
CA LEU A 61 5.45 7.60 -13.35
C LEU A 61 5.47 6.22 -12.69
N VAL A 62 6.36 5.31 -13.12
CA VAL A 62 6.47 3.99 -12.51
C VAL A 62 6.95 4.10 -11.06
N ASP A 63 7.86 5.04 -10.78
CA ASP A 63 8.37 5.26 -9.43
C ASP A 63 7.32 5.87 -8.50
N ILE A 64 6.48 6.80 -8.98
CA ILE A 64 5.33 7.32 -8.24
C ILE A 64 4.36 6.18 -7.92
N LEU A 65 3.98 5.38 -8.92
CA LEU A 65 3.07 4.24 -8.72
C LEU A 65 3.64 3.24 -7.71
N ARG A 66 4.93 2.93 -7.80
CA ARG A 66 5.64 2.08 -6.84
C ARG A 66 5.59 2.67 -5.44
N ALA A 67 5.89 3.96 -5.30
CA ALA A 67 5.94 4.62 -4.00
C ALA A 67 4.57 4.70 -3.32
N ILE A 68 3.50 5.00 -4.07
CA ILE A 68 2.12 5.00 -3.55
C ILE A 68 1.72 3.59 -3.08
N VAL A 69 2.10 2.55 -3.82
CA VAL A 69 1.76 1.16 -3.50
C VAL A 69 2.56 0.64 -2.31
N ASN A 70 3.86 0.96 -2.22
CA ASN A 70 4.78 0.34 -1.27
C ASN A 70 5.05 1.17 0.00
N SER A 71 4.72 2.46 0.04
CA SER A 71 4.97 3.25 1.26
C SER A 71 4.04 2.83 2.41
N ARG A 72 4.56 2.97 3.64
CA ARG A 72 3.78 2.87 4.86
C ARG A 72 2.74 3.97 4.97
N PHE A 73 3.13 5.18 4.59
CA PHE A 73 2.36 6.39 4.78
C PHE A 73 2.48 7.30 3.55
N LEU A 74 1.40 7.98 3.18
CA LEU A 74 1.36 8.88 2.06
C LEU A 74 1.02 10.28 2.54
N VAL A 75 1.80 11.27 2.13
CA VAL A 75 1.52 12.69 2.37
C VAL A 75 1.34 13.39 1.03
N PHE A 76 0.22 14.08 0.86
CA PHE A 76 -0.04 14.89 -0.32
C PHE A 76 -0.14 16.36 0.07
N ASP A 77 0.80 17.17 -0.39
CA ASP A 77 0.75 18.62 -0.27
C ASP A 77 0.05 19.23 -1.47
N ILE A 78 -1.22 19.60 -1.27
CA ILE A 78 -2.08 20.16 -2.32
C ILE A 78 -2.06 21.70 -2.33
N THR A 79 -1.10 22.34 -1.65
CA THR A 79 -1.02 23.80 -1.56
C THR A 79 -0.97 24.46 -2.93
N MET A 80 -1.66 25.59 -3.09
CA MET A 80 -1.60 26.42 -4.29
C MET A 80 -0.23 27.09 -4.40
N ASN A 81 0.44 26.96 -5.55
CA ASN A 81 1.74 27.57 -5.75
C ASN A 81 1.65 29.09 -5.96
N ALA A 82 2.80 29.76 -6.02
CA ALA A 82 2.88 31.20 -6.22
C ALA A 82 2.27 31.70 -7.54
N SER A 83 2.13 30.82 -8.53
CA SER A 83 1.49 31.11 -9.82
C SER A 83 -0.04 30.97 -9.78
N GLY A 84 -0.63 30.61 -8.64
CA GLY A 84 -2.08 30.50 -8.47
C GLY A 84 -2.67 29.15 -8.90
N PHE A 85 -1.86 28.11 -9.04
CA PHE A 85 -2.33 26.79 -9.46
C PHE A 85 -2.00 25.71 -8.43
N ARG A 86 -2.92 24.75 -8.25
CA ARG A 86 -2.63 23.49 -7.55
C ARG A 86 -2.09 22.48 -8.56
N SER A 87 -1.06 21.73 -8.17
CA SER A 87 -0.40 20.79 -9.08
C SER A 87 -1.35 19.68 -9.52
N GLY A 88 -1.73 19.66 -10.80
CA GLY A 88 -2.60 18.62 -11.37
C GLY A 88 -2.02 17.21 -11.23
N ASN A 89 -0.69 17.08 -11.25
CA ASN A 89 -0.01 15.81 -11.03
C ASN A 89 -0.24 15.30 -9.60
N VAL A 90 -0.08 16.17 -8.59
CA VAL A 90 -0.32 15.81 -7.19
C VAL A 90 -1.78 15.41 -6.96
N MET A 91 -2.72 16.11 -7.60
CA MET A 91 -4.15 15.79 -7.53
C MET A 91 -4.46 14.44 -8.19
N TYR A 92 -3.83 14.13 -9.33
CA TYR A 92 -3.96 12.82 -9.99
C TYR A 92 -3.41 11.69 -9.11
N ASP A 93 -2.23 11.89 -8.53
CA ASP A 93 -1.59 10.92 -7.64
C ASP A 93 -2.41 10.69 -6.36
N LEU A 94 -3.00 11.74 -5.80
CA LEU A 94 -3.93 11.66 -4.66
C LEU A 94 -5.19 10.86 -5.01
N GLY A 95 -5.79 11.12 -6.17
CA GLY A 95 -6.95 10.36 -6.66
C GLY A 95 -6.63 8.88 -6.83
N TYR A 96 -5.45 8.56 -7.36
CA TYR A 96 -4.98 7.18 -7.46
C TYR A 96 -4.76 6.56 -6.07
N ALA A 97 -4.14 7.28 -5.13
CA ALA A 97 -3.97 6.81 -3.76
C ALA A 97 -5.31 6.52 -3.08
N HIS A 98 -6.31 7.41 -3.22
CA HIS A 98 -7.66 7.21 -2.69
C HIS A 98 -8.35 5.96 -3.25
N ALA A 99 -8.04 5.57 -4.49
CA ALA A 99 -8.63 4.38 -5.09
C ALA A 99 -8.07 3.07 -4.52
N ILE A 100 -6.85 3.07 -3.96
CA ILE A 100 -6.13 1.82 -3.65
C ILE A 100 -5.63 1.70 -2.21
N ARG A 101 -5.65 2.79 -1.44
CA ARG A 101 -5.16 2.82 -0.06
C ARG A 101 -6.31 2.99 0.91
N SER A 102 -6.09 2.47 2.12
CA SER A 102 -6.93 2.79 3.26
C SER A 102 -6.83 4.30 3.58
N PRO A 103 -7.94 4.97 3.93
CA PRO A 103 -7.93 6.39 4.27
C PRO A 103 -6.93 6.76 5.36
N GLU A 104 -6.67 5.86 6.31
CA GLU A 104 -5.79 6.07 7.45
C GLU A 104 -4.29 6.06 7.09
N ASP A 105 -3.94 5.59 5.89
CA ASP A 105 -2.57 5.63 5.36
C ASP A 105 -2.28 6.94 4.59
N ILE A 106 -3.27 7.82 4.42
CA ILE A 106 -3.17 9.05 3.63
C ILE A 106 -3.34 10.28 4.52
N LEU A 107 -2.41 11.23 4.41
CA LEU A 107 -2.49 12.56 4.97
C LEU A 107 -2.50 13.60 3.84
N VAL A 108 -3.52 14.44 3.81
CA VAL A 108 -3.59 15.58 2.87
C VAL A 108 -3.33 16.86 3.64
N ILE A 109 -2.37 17.65 3.17
CA ILE A 109 -1.94 18.90 3.81
C ILE A 109 -1.96 20.07 2.84
N ARG A 110 -2.01 21.28 3.40
CA ARG A 110 -1.88 22.53 2.65
C ARG A 110 -1.37 23.66 3.54
N SER A 111 -0.76 24.69 2.94
CA SER A 111 -0.37 25.92 3.66
C SER A 111 -1.11 27.18 3.25
N ASP A 112 -1.89 27.13 2.17
CA ASP A 112 -2.74 28.23 1.74
C ASP A 112 -4.17 28.09 2.29
N ASN A 113 -4.98 29.15 2.20
CA ASN A 113 -6.39 29.18 2.63
C ASN A 113 -7.39 29.32 1.47
N GLU A 114 -6.94 29.11 0.23
CA GLU A 114 -7.77 29.21 -0.97
C GLU A 114 -8.88 28.15 -1.04
N ILE A 115 -9.82 28.33 -1.95
CA ILE A 115 -10.90 27.37 -2.15
C ILE A 115 -10.30 26.04 -2.67
N LEU A 116 -10.79 24.92 -2.13
CA LEU A 116 -10.43 23.58 -2.63
C LEU A 116 -11.31 23.20 -3.82
N PRO A 117 -10.74 22.53 -4.84
CA PRO A 117 -11.52 21.92 -5.91
C PRO A 117 -12.56 20.93 -5.36
N PHE A 118 -13.67 20.76 -6.08
CA PHE A 118 -14.78 19.87 -5.69
C PHE A 118 -14.31 18.47 -5.26
N ASP A 119 -13.38 17.87 -5.99
CA ASP A 119 -12.84 16.52 -5.73
C ASP A 119 -12.14 16.39 -4.35
N THR A 120 -11.69 17.51 -3.77
CA THR A 120 -10.97 17.56 -2.48
C THR A 120 -11.67 18.40 -1.42
N ALA A 121 -12.83 18.99 -1.72
CA ALA A 121 -13.53 19.86 -0.78
C ALA A 121 -14.12 19.11 0.42
N GLN A 122 -14.42 17.80 0.26
CA GLN A 122 -15.04 16.96 1.29
C GLN A 122 -14.04 16.05 2.02
N ILE A 123 -12.78 16.01 1.59
CA ILE A 123 -11.76 15.21 2.27
C ILE A 123 -11.15 16.01 3.41
N ARG A 124 -10.66 15.31 4.44
CA ARG A 124 -9.99 15.94 5.57
C ARG A 124 -8.62 16.47 5.13
N VAL A 125 -8.46 17.78 5.12
CA VAL A 125 -7.19 18.45 4.82
C VAL A 125 -6.67 19.19 6.04
N PHE A 126 -5.39 19.03 6.35
CA PHE A 126 -4.75 19.68 7.47
C PHE A 126 -3.95 20.90 7.01
N SER A 127 -4.14 22.02 7.69
CA SER A 127 -3.38 23.24 7.42
C SER A 127 -2.07 23.24 8.20
N TYR A 128 -1.00 23.75 7.59
CA TYR A 128 0.25 24.14 8.23
C TYR A 128 0.64 25.54 7.74
N THR A 129 1.40 26.32 8.51
CA THR A 129 1.49 27.77 8.26
C THR A 129 2.80 28.20 7.59
N ASP A 130 3.93 27.87 8.18
CA ASP A 130 5.22 28.47 7.87
C ASP A 130 6.39 27.51 8.13
N ALA A 131 7.61 27.97 7.90
CA ALA A 131 8.86 27.25 8.18
C ALA A 131 9.24 27.23 9.67
N SER A 132 8.31 27.54 10.58
CA SER A 132 8.61 27.65 12.01
C SER A 132 8.87 26.29 12.66
N PRO A 133 9.68 26.23 13.74
CA PRO A 133 9.78 25.05 14.59
C PRO A 133 8.43 24.54 15.10
N GLU A 134 7.48 25.45 15.35
CA GLU A 134 6.13 25.17 15.82
C GLU A 134 5.30 24.47 14.74
N ALA A 135 5.37 24.93 13.48
CA ALA A 135 4.72 24.27 12.35
C ALA A 135 5.23 22.84 12.13
N ARG A 136 6.56 22.63 12.21
CA ARG A 136 7.16 21.29 12.16
C ARG A 136 6.63 20.38 13.25
N LYS A 137 6.61 20.85 14.51
CA LYS A 137 6.10 20.08 15.66
C LYS A 137 4.61 19.77 15.52
N SER A 138 3.82 20.73 15.07
CA SER A 138 2.38 20.57 14.84
C SER A 138 2.09 19.53 13.76
N LEU A 139 2.82 19.61 12.63
CA LEU A 139 2.69 18.63 11.55
C LEU A 139 3.16 17.24 12.00
N ALA A 140 4.27 17.14 12.73
CA ALA A 140 4.74 15.87 13.29
C ALA A 140 3.71 15.25 14.26
N ALA A 141 3.10 16.06 15.13
CA ALA A 141 2.03 15.60 16.03
C ALA A 141 0.79 15.14 15.25
N THR A 142 0.44 15.83 14.17
CA THR A 142 -0.65 15.44 13.26
C THR A 142 -0.35 14.09 12.60
N ILE A 143 0.84 13.91 12.05
CA ILE A 143 1.30 12.64 11.46
C ILE A 143 1.21 11.52 12.50
N GLY A 144 1.76 11.74 13.70
CA GLY A 144 1.69 10.77 14.80
C GLY A 144 0.26 10.39 15.18
N SER A 145 -0.66 11.36 15.23
CA SER A 145 -2.08 11.09 15.51
C SER A 145 -2.75 10.27 14.42
N VAL A 146 -2.46 10.55 13.14
CA VAL A 146 -3.00 9.76 12.03
C VAL A 146 -2.47 8.33 12.06
N LEU A 147 -1.17 8.14 12.28
CA LEU A 147 -0.56 6.81 12.39
C LEU A 147 -1.16 6.00 13.56
N GLN A 148 -1.35 6.62 14.72
CA GLN A 148 -2.00 5.98 15.87
C GLN A 148 -3.45 5.60 15.57
N ASN A 149 -4.19 6.46 14.88
CA ASN A 149 -5.54 6.15 14.44
C ASN A 149 -5.58 4.97 13.46
N ALA A 150 -4.62 4.89 12.52
CA ALA A 150 -4.50 3.76 11.60
C ALA A 150 -4.31 2.43 12.36
N VAL A 151 -3.44 2.43 13.39
CA VAL A 151 -3.24 1.27 14.26
C VAL A 151 -4.55 0.90 14.96
N ARG A 152 -5.22 1.88 15.60
CA ARG A 152 -6.47 1.65 16.32
C ARG A 152 -7.58 1.10 15.43
N VAL A 153 -7.76 1.66 14.22
CA VAL A 153 -8.77 1.18 13.27
C VAL A 153 -8.47 -0.26 12.87
N ARG A 154 -7.21 -0.57 12.55
CA ARG A 154 -6.79 -1.93 12.23
C ARG A 154 -7.07 -2.90 13.38
N ASP A 155 -6.72 -2.54 14.61
CA ASP A 155 -6.94 -3.39 15.78
C ASP A 155 -8.44 -3.65 16.02
N LEU A 156 -9.29 -2.64 15.81
CA LEU A 156 -10.75 -2.80 15.86
C LEU A 156 -11.28 -3.73 14.77
N VAL A 157 -10.79 -3.59 13.53
CA VAL A 157 -11.18 -4.47 12.41
C VAL A 157 -10.76 -5.91 12.69
N VAL A 158 -9.53 -6.11 13.16
CA VAL A 158 -9.01 -7.45 13.52
C VAL A 158 -9.81 -8.05 14.68
N GLY A 159 -10.03 -7.29 15.77
CA GLY A 159 -10.82 -7.77 16.90
C GLY A 159 -12.26 -8.12 16.52
N LYS A 160 -12.87 -7.33 15.62
CA LYS A 160 -14.19 -7.63 15.08
C LYS A 160 -14.19 -8.90 14.24
N ALA A 161 -13.22 -9.06 13.35
CA ALA A 161 -13.06 -10.26 12.54
C ALA A 161 -12.88 -11.51 13.42
N ILE A 162 -12.02 -11.45 14.44
CA ILE A 162 -11.80 -12.54 15.41
C ILE A 162 -13.11 -12.91 16.11
N SER A 163 -13.91 -11.92 16.55
CA SER A 163 -15.19 -12.16 17.22
C SER A 163 -16.25 -12.84 16.35
N MET A 164 -16.06 -12.84 15.02
CA MET A 164 -16.98 -13.44 14.05
C MET A 164 -16.53 -14.83 13.58
N LEU A 165 -15.34 -15.29 13.97
CA LEU A 165 -14.85 -16.61 13.59
C LEU A 165 -15.58 -17.71 14.37
N ASP A 166 -16.03 -18.73 13.65
CA ASP A 166 -16.49 -19.99 14.23
C ASP A 166 -15.32 -20.95 14.51
N GLU A 167 -15.59 -22.02 15.26
CA GLU A 167 -14.58 -23.02 15.63
C GLU A 167 -13.96 -23.71 14.41
N VAL A 168 -14.75 -23.91 13.35
CA VAL A 168 -14.30 -24.56 12.11
C VAL A 168 -13.28 -23.67 11.38
N SER A 169 -13.55 -22.37 11.31
CA SER A 169 -12.67 -21.37 10.72
C SER A 169 -11.40 -21.20 11.54
N LEU A 170 -11.49 -21.17 12.87
CA LEU A 170 -10.32 -21.12 13.76
C LEU A 170 -9.42 -22.35 13.58
N GLY A 171 -10.01 -23.55 13.51
CA GLY A 171 -9.27 -24.79 13.25
C GLY A 171 -8.61 -24.79 11.85
N PHE A 172 -9.28 -24.22 10.86
CA PHE A 172 -8.70 -24.05 9.53
C PHE A 172 -7.52 -23.07 9.55
N LEU A 173 -7.66 -21.91 10.20
CA LEU A 173 -6.61 -20.90 10.33
C LEU A 173 -5.36 -21.49 10.98
N SER A 174 -5.49 -22.16 12.12
CA SER A 174 -4.34 -22.73 12.84
C SER A 174 -3.60 -23.78 12.01
N SER A 175 -4.33 -24.58 11.23
CA SER A 175 -3.76 -25.65 10.40
C SER A 175 -3.07 -25.14 9.12
N HIS A 176 -3.46 -23.96 8.63
CA HIS A 176 -3.01 -23.42 7.32
C HIS A 176 -2.22 -22.11 7.44
N ALA A 177 -2.02 -21.57 8.65
CA ALA A 177 -1.42 -20.25 8.88
C ALA A 177 -0.09 -20.03 8.16
N LYS A 178 0.75 -21.07 8.08
CA LYS A 178 2.09 -21.01 7.49
C LYS A 178 2.11 -21.19 5.96
N MET A 179 0.97 -21.49 5.35
CA MET A 179 0.88 -21.63 3.90
C MET A 179 0.82 -20.26 3.22
N GLU A 180 1.64 -20.04 2.18
CA GLU A 180 1.56 -18.80 1.39
C GLU A 180 0.25 -18.76 0.56
N TYR A 181 -0.16 -19.91 0.05
CA TYR A 181 -1.42 -20.11 -0.67
C TYR A 181 -1.93 -21.54 -0.45
N PHE A 182 -3.23 -21.74 -0.65
CA PHE A 182 -3.87 -23.05 -0.56
C PHE A 182 -4.93 -23.18 -1.65
N SER A 183 -5.13 -24.39 -2.19
CA SER A 183 -6.09 -24.64 -3.28
C SER A 183 -7.14 -25.64 -2.84
N LEU A 184 -8.36 -25.50 -3.37
CA LEU A 184 -9.34 -26.57 -3.32
C LEU A 184 -8.88 -27.69 -4.26
N THR A 185 -8.21 -28.70 -3.71
CA THR A 185 -7.78 -29.90 -4.41
C THR A 185 -8.96 -30.79 -4.77
N GLU A 186 -8.74 -31.81 -5.62
CA GLU A 186 -9.71 -32.89 -5.86
C GLU A 186 -10.30 -33.45 -4.56
N SER A 187 -9.48 -33.58 -3.50
CA SER A 187 -9.93 -34.06 -2.18
C SER A 187 -10.92 -33.13 -1.47
N THR A 188 -10.93 -31.83 -1.76
CA THR A 188 -11.95 -30.90 -1.23
C THR A 188 -13.27 -30.94 -1.99
N LYS A 189 -13.30 -31.54 -3.19
CA LYS A 189 -14.55 -31.86 -3.90
C LYS A 189 -15.24 -33.09 -3.32
N ALA A 190 -14.51 -33.92 -2.57
CA ALA A 190 -15.08 -35.08 -1.92
C ALA A 190 -16.14 -34.68 -0.87
N PHE A 191 -17.08 -35.57 -0.60
CA PHE A 191 -18.12 -35.37 0.42
C PHE A 191 -17.67 -35.88 1.80
N THR A 192 -16.36 -35.82 2.11
CA THR A 192 -15.86 -36.17 3.45
C THR A 192 -16.12 -35.04 4.44
N PRO A 193 -16.24 -35.33 5.75
CA PRO A 193 -16.42 -34.31 6.78
C PRO A 193 -15.34 -33.22 6.74
N GLU A 194 -14.09 -33.59 6.51
CA GLU A 194 -12.94 -32.67 6.45
C GLU A 194 -13.05 -31.74 5.24
N ALA A 195 -13.45 -32.28 4.08
CA ALA A 195 -13.67 -31.50 2.86
C ALA A 195 -14.86 -30.54 2.96
N LEU A 196 -15.93 -30.93 3.68
CA LEU A 196 -17.05 -30.03 3.97
C LEU A 196 -16.62 -28.92 4.95
N ALA A 197 -15.90 -29.27 6.02
CA ALA A 197 -15.39 -28.32 7.00
C ALA A 197 -14.45 -27.28 6.36
N ALA A 198 -13.50 -27.73 5.53
CA ALA A 198 -12.60 -26.83 4.81
C ALA A 198 -13.37 -25.86 3.87
N ARG A 199 -14.39 -26.34 3.14
CA ARG A 199 -15.23 -25.48 2.28
C ARG A 199 -16.03 -24.47 3.10
N SER A 200 -16.59 -24.88 4.24
CA SER A 200 -17.32 -23.99 5.15
C SER A 200 -16.41 -22.91 5.72
N ALA A 201 -15.22 -23.29 6.21
CA ALA A 201 -14.22 -22.33 6.70
C ALA A 201 -13.80 -21.34 5.61
N ILE A 202 -13.42 -21.82 4.42
CA ILE A 202 -13.01 -20.94 3.33
C ILE A 202 -14.12 -19.95 2.96
N ARG A 203 -15.39 -20.39 2.94
CA ARG A 203 -16.52 -19.50 2.70
C ARG A 203 -16.62 -18.41 3.76
N GLY A 204 -16.61 -18.76 5.05
CA GLY A 204 -16.67 -17.78 6.14
C GLY A 204 -15.49 -16.81 6.11
N LEU A 205 -14.29 -17.31 5.85
CA LEU A 205 -13.07 -16.50 5.74
C LEU A 205 -13.06 -15.57 4.51
N LEU A 206 -13.69 -15.97 3.40
CA LEU A 206 -13.94 -15.10 2.24
C LEU A 206 -14.95 -14.00 2.56
N GLU A 207 -16.06 -14.35 3.23
CA GLU A 207 -17.09 -13.40 3.65
C GLU A 207 -16.52 -12.33 4.61
N LEU A 208 -15.57 -12.72 5.46
CA LEU A 208 -14.84 -11.81 6.35
C LEU A 208 -13.66 -11.07 5.68
N GLY A 209 -13.34 -11.37 4.42
CA GLY A 209 -12.20 -10.78 3.71
C GLY A 209 -10.83 -11.17 4.28
N ILE A 210 -10.74 -12.24 5.06
CA ILE A 210 -9.50 -12.80 5.63
C ILE A 210 -8.71 -13.56 4.55
N VAL A 211 -9.43 -14.18 3.62
CA VAL A 211 -8.89 -14.91 2.48
C VAL A 211 -9.34 -14.23 1.19
N GLY A 212 -8.45 -14.19 0.20
CA GLY A 212 -8.73 -13.71 -1.15
C GLY A 212 -8.41 -14.76 -2.21
N LEU A 213 -8.94 -14.56 -3.42
CA LEU A 213 -8.61 -15.37 -4.58
C LEU A 213 -7.39 -14.79 -5.31
N ARG A 214 -6.46 -15.67 -5.71
CA ARG A 214 -5.29 -15.34 -6.52
C ARG A 214 -5.20 -16.30 -7.69
N TRP A 215 -4.88 -15.79 -8.87
CA TRP A 215 -4.48 -16.62 -9.99
C TRP A 215 -3.04 -17.09 -9.81
N ASP A 216 -2.83 -18.40 -9.69
CA ASP A 216 -1.50 -18.99 -9.61
C ASP A 216 -0.99 -19.30 -11.02
N ARG A 217 -0.02 -18.51 -11.49
CA ARG A 217 0.52 -18.61 -12.86
C ARG A 217 1.22 -19.95 -13.14
N PRO A 218 2.04 -20.51 -12.24
CA PRO A 218 2.68 -21.82 -12.45
C PRO A 218 1.67 -22.96 -12.58
N SER A 219 0.65 -23.02 -11.72
CA SER A 219 -0.34 -24.11 -11.77
C SER A 219 -1.54 -23.84 -12.70
N GLN A 220 -1.67 -22.63 -13.26
CA GLN A 220 -2.80 -22.19 -14.09
C GLN A 220 -4.16 -22.43 -13.42
N LYS A 221 -4.22 -22.25 -12.10
CA LYS A 221 -5.42 -22.46 -11.28
C LYS A 221 -5.62 -21.31 -10.32
N TYR A 222 -6.87 -21.12 -9.90
CA TYR A 222 -7.16 -20.25 -8.77
C TYR A 222 -6.74 -20.91 -7.47
N ALA A 223 -6.03 -20.15 -6.64
CA ALA A 223 -5.68 -20.49 -5.28
C ALA A 223 -6.21 -19.40 -4.33
N TYR A 224 -6.30 -19.75 -3.07
CA TYR A 224 -6.61 -18.84 -1.98
C TYR A 224 -5.32 -18.35 -1.33
N THR A 225 -5.31 -17.10 -0.91
CA THR A 225 -4.19 -16.48 -0.20
C THR A 225 -4.72 -15.67 0.98
N TRP A 226 -3.90 -15.54 2.02
CA TRP A 226 -4.17 -14.60 3.10
C TRP A 226 -4.16 -13.16 2.57
N THR A 227 -5.20 -12.39 2.90
CA THR A 227 -5.22 -10.94 2.67
C THR A 227 -4.34 -10.23 3.70
N GLY A 228 -4.18 -8.90 3.58
CA GLY A 228 -3.51 -8.11 4.61
C GLY A 228 -4.19 -8.21 5.99
N LEU A 229 -5.53 -8.24 6.00
CA LEU A 229 -6.32 -8.50 7.21
C LEU A 229 -6.03 -9.90 7.75
N GLY A 230 -6.06 -10.92 6.89
CA GLY A 230 -5.83 -12.30 7.32
C GLY A 230 -4.46 -12.53 7.92
N ARG A 231 -3.40 -11.95 7.33
CA ARG A 231 -2.05 -12.01 7.89
C ARG A 231 -1.96 -11.34 9.26
N THR A 232 -2.56 -10.16 9.40
CA THR A 232 -2.59 -9.43 10.69
C THR A 232 -3.35 -10.24 11.75
N LEU A 233 -4.45 -10.89 11.37
CA LEU A 233 -5.23 -11.74 12.26
C LEU A 233 -4.45 -12.99 12.69
N LEU A 234 -3.79 -13.68 11.76
CA LEU A 234 -2.94 -14.84 12.08
C LEU A 234 -1.82 -14.48 13.05
N ASP A 235 -1.18 -13.32 12.85
CA ASP A 235 -0.17 -12.78 13.76
C ASP A 235 -0.76 -12.49 15.16
N THR A 236 -1.91 -11.81 15.20
CA THR A 236 -2.61 -11.47 16.46
C THR A 236 -3.03 -12.71 17.26
N LEU A 237 -3.42 -13.79 16.58
CA LEU A 237 -3.75 -15.07 17.20
C LEU A 237 -2.51 -15.90 17.60
N GLY A 238 -1.30 -15.46 17.24
CA GLY A 238 -0.06 -16.17 17.53
C GLY A 238 0.16 -17.41 16.66
N PHE A 239 -0.44 -17.47 15.46
CA PHE A 239 -0.28 -18.58 14.53
C PHE A 239 0.94 -18.42 13.59
N LEU A 240 1.57 -17.24 13.56
CA LEU A 240 2.82 -16.98 12.84
C LEU A 240 3.99 -16.90 13.83
N ASP A 241 5.12 -17.53 13.49
CA ASP A 241 6.35 -17.41 14.29
C ASP A 241 7.03 -16.05 14.04
N SER A 242 7.65 -15.47 15.08
CA SER A 242 8.31 -14.14 15.05
C SER A 242 9.45 -14.00 14.03
N THR A 243 9.94 -15.10 13.45
CA THR A 243 10.92 -15.13 12.36
C THR A 243 10.32 -14.87 10.97
N HIS A 244 9.03 -15.12 10.75
CA HIS A 244 8.41 -14.94 9.42
C HIS A 244 8.15 -13.48 9.05
N ILE A 245 8.08 -12.58 10.04
CA ILE A 245 7.94 -11.13 9.82
C ILE A 245 9.22 -10.55 9.19
N ARG A 246 10.40 -11.13 9.47
CA ARG A 246 11.70 -10.67 8.95
C ARG A 246 12.13 -11.28 7.62
N ALA A 247 11.55 -12.42 7.22
CA ALA A 247 11.95 -13.11 5.99
C ALA A 247 11.47 -12.40 4.71
N VAL A 248 10.39 -11.60 4.79
CA VAL A 248 9.88 -10.83 3.65
C VAL A 248 10.71 -9.57 3.39
N THR A 249 11.40 -9.04 4.42
CA THR A 249 12.15 -7.77 4.32
C THR A 249 13.55 -7.89 3.70
N HIS A 250 14.06 -9.10 3.38
CA HIS A 250 15.46 -9.28 2.96
C HIS A 250 15.68 -10.36 1.89
N GLU A 251 14.75 -10.58 0.96
CA GLU A 251 15.10 -11.24 -0.31
C GLU A 251 15.53 -10.18 -1.32
N GLN A 252 16.85 -10.05 -1.49
CA GLN A 252 17.45 -9.38 -2.64
C GLN A 252 16.80 -9.92 -3.92
N PRO A 253 16.28 -9.07 -4.82
CA PRO A 253 15.69 -9.55 -6.05
C PRO A 253 16.74 -10.37 -6.81
N ALA A 254 16.39 -11.63 -7.12
CA ALA A 254 17.20 -12.47 -7.98
C ALA A 254 17.56 -11.67 -9.23
N LYS A 255 18.85 -11.54 -9.52
CA LYS A 255 19.35 -10.92 -10.75
C LYS A 255 18.71 -11.65 -11.93
N LEU A 256 17.67 -11.08 -12.51
CA LEU A 256 17.18 -11.44 -13.84
C LEU A 256 18.28 -11.03 -14.81
N GLY A 257 19.15 -11.99 -15.15
CA GLY A 257 20.07 -11.86 -16.26
C GLY A 257 19.25 -11.75 -17.53
N TYR A 258 19.12 -10.53 -18.05
CA TYR A 258 18.65 -10.31 -19.41
C TYR A 258 19.73 -10.87 -20.35
N THR A 259 19.54 -12.10 -20.84
CA THR A 259 20.22 -12.53 -22.06
C THR A 259 19.65 -11.71 -23.21
N GLU A 260 20.48 -10.83 -23.77
CA GLU A 260 20.22 -10.12 -25.01
C GLU A 260 19.87 -11.13 -26.11
N CYS A 261 18.59 -11.19 -26.50
CA CYS A 261 18.17 -11.84 -27.73
C CYS A 261 18.54 -10.95 -28.91
N ASN A 262 19.80 -11.05 -29.38
CA ASN A 262 20.19 -10.58 -30.69
C ASN A 262 19.65 -11.54 -31.75
N ALA A 263 18.47 -11.25 -32.30
CA ALA A 263 17.97 -11.85 -33.53
C ALA A 263 17.88 -10.76 -34.61
N PRO A 264 18.49 -10.94 -35.79
CA PRO A 264 18.46 -9.94 -36.86
C PRO A 264 17.06 -9.88 -37.50
N LEU A 265 16.49 -8.68 -37.58
CA LEU A 265 15.25 -8.40 -38.30
C LEU A 265 15.49 -8.53 -39.82
N SER A 266 14.80 -9.48 -40.45
CA SER A 266 14.70 -9.56 -41.92
C SER A 266 13.73 -8.51 -42.45
N PRO A 267 14.06 -7.76 -43.52
CA PRO A 267 13.16 -6.76 -44.09
C PRO A 267 12.19 -7.41 -45.09
N GLY A 268 10.89 -7.12 -44.99
CA GLY A 268 9.98 -7.43 -46.10
C GLY A 268 8.50 -7.22 -45.83
N HIS A 269 7.94 -6.27 -46.58
CA HIS A 269 6.55 -6.10 -47.00
C HIS A 269 5.66 -5.17 -46.16
N LEU A 270 5.78 -3.87 -46.49
CA LEU A 270 4.68 -2.92 -46.51
C LEU A 270 3.95 -3.06 -47.86
N LEU A 271 2.68 -3.46 -47.80
CA LEU A 271 1.59 -3.02 -48.67
C LEU A 271 0.39 -2.75 -47.77
#